data_AF-A0A2G2GDG7-F1
#
_entry.id   AF-A0A2G2GDG7-F1
#
_cell.length_a   1.000
_cell.length_b   1.000
_cell.length_c   1.000
_cell.angle_alpha   90.00
_cell.angle_beta   90.00
_cell.angle_gamma   90.00
#
_symmetry.space_group_name_H-M   'P 1'
#
loop_
_entity.id
_entity.type
_entity.pdbx_description
1 polymer ?
#
loop_
_entity_poly.entity_id
_entity_poly.type
_entity_poly.pdbx_seq_one_letter_code
_entity_poly.pdbx_strand_id
1 'polypeptide(L)'
;MNYDLKTILLSVSTFKENSDKSKQVKKRLLFDQAPVGGLSIKWFWLTFISMPFIEYAIIFNPIIFPMLGIAQAIVFFVVFLSIVMILIYALYAFNNRSVIDRIKPMWEGYFPEIELNLILTSSHSPYREFFNEYSLIAAEGLSDEALKSKLDDAFTRMQEDNSDLLEAMNRNKS
;
A
#
# COMPACT_ATOMS: atom_id res chain seq x y z
N MET A 1 18.03 -3.01 -16.72
CA MET A 1 18.21 -4.10 -15.74
C MET A 1 16.98 -4.97 -15.83
N ASN A 2 17.12 -6.26 -16.12
CA ASN A 2 16.01 -7.22 -16.11
C ASN A 2 15.95 -7.82 -14.70
N TYR A 3 14.81 -7.67 -14.01
CA TYR A 3 14.60 -8.30 -12.70
C TYR A 3 13.83 -9.60 -12.90
N ASP A 4 14.34 -10.67 -12.29
CA ASP A 4 13.67 -11.97 -12.17
C ASP A 4 12.35 -11.84 -11.38
N LEU A 5 11.33 -12.64 -11.68
CA LEU A 5 10.01 -12.51 -11.05
C LEU A 5 10.11 -12.69 -9.53
N LYS A 6 10.97 -13.60 -9.09
CA LYS A 6 11.24 -13.80 -7.66
C LYS A 6 11.81 -12.55 -7.00
N THR A 7 12.65 -11.79 -7.71
CA THR A 7 13.23 -10.53 -7.20
C THR A 7 12.15 -9.45 -7.09
N ILE A 8 11.24 -9.37 -8.07
CA ILE A 8 10.10 -8.46 -8.02
C ILE A 8 9.22 -8.79 -6.81
N LEU A 9 8.87 -10.07 -6.61
CA LEU A 9 8.01 -10.50 -5.51
C LEU A 9 8.65 -10.31 -4.14
N LEU A 10 9.96 -10.54 -4.00
CA LEU A 10 10.72 -10.24 -2.78
C LEU A 10 10.83 -8.73 -2.50
N SER A 11 10.80 -7.89 -3.54
CA SER A 11 10.85 -6.43 -3.35
C SER A 11 9.55 -5.84 -2.79
N VAL A 12 8.43 -6.53 -3.01
CA VAL A 12 7.09 -6.12 -2.56
C VAL A 12 6.59 -6.93 -1.35
N SER A 13 7.34 -7.93 -0.92
CA SER A 13 6.90 -8.88 0.08
C SER A 13 8.04 -9.36 0.97
N THR A 14 7.81 -9.42 2.28
CA THR A 14 8.81 -9.91 3.24
C THR A 14 8.22 -11.10 3.98
N PHE A 15 8.87 -12.25 3.93
CA PHE A 15 8.49 -13.41 4.73
C PHE A 15 8.77 -13.13 6.21
N LYS A 16 7.81 -13.36 7.10
CA LYS A 16 8.04 -13.23 8.55
C LYS A 16 8.89 -14.40 9.05
N GLU A 17 10.00 -14.10 9.71
CA GLU A 17 11.03 -15.08 10.07
C GLU A 17 10.74 -15.87 11.37
N ASN A 18 9.68 -15.55 12.13
CA ASN A 18 9.49 -16.14 13.46
C ASN A 18 8.01 -16.31 13.89
N SER A 19 7.38 -17.38 13.42
CA SER A 19 6.37 -18.17 14.14
C SER A 19 6.00 -19.38 13.28
N ASP A 20 5.87 -20.53 13.93
CA ASP A 20 5.39 -21.78 13.36
C ASP A 20 4.29 -21.55 12.31
N LYS A 21 4.48 -22.16 11.13
CA LYS A 21 3.66 -22.15 9.90
C LYS A 21 4.02 -21.05 8.90
N SER A 22 4.88 -21.40 7.93
CA SER A 22 4.77 -21.23 6.47
C SER A 22 3.77 -20.25 5.79
N LYS A 23 3.15 -19.26 6.45
CA LYS A 23 1.89 -18.67 5.96
C LYS A 23 1.64 -17.20 6.32
N GLN A 24 2.66 -16.35 6.50
CA GLN A 24 2.38 -14.90 6.57
C GLN A 24 3.47 -14.08 5.86
N VAL A 25 3.18 -13.72 4.62
CA VAL A 25 3.94 -12.74 3.84
C VAL A 25 3.49 -11.33 4.26
N LYS A 26 4.43 -10.51 4.74
CA LYS A 26 4.20 -9.10 5.01
C LYS A 26 4.31 -8.34 3.68
N LYS A 27 3.17 -7.99 3.08
CA LYS A 27 3.13 -7.18 1.86
C LYS A 27 3.51 -5.72 2.12
N ARG A 28 4.19 -5.11 1.15
CA ARG A 28 4.35 -3.66 1.07
C ARG A 28 3.00 -3.05 0.70
N LEU A 29 2.35 -2.41 1.67
CA LEU A 29 1.01 -1.85 1.49
C LEU A 29 1.07 -0.56 0.69
N LEU A 30 0.27 -0.50 -0.38
CA LEU A 30 -0.18 0.75 -0.94
C LEU A 30 -1.48 1.17 -0.26
N PHE A 31 -1.46 2.33 0.39
CA PHE A 31 -2.69 2.98 0.84
C PHE A 31 -3.35 3.60 -0.39
N ASP A 32 -4.21 2.84 -1.07
CA ASP A 32 -5.06 3.37 -2.12
C ASP A 32 -6.45 2.73 -2.05
N GLN A 33 -7.43 3.51 -1.59
CA GLN A 33 -8.84 3.13 -1.49
C GLN A 33 -9.68 3.62 -2.68
N ALA A 34 -9.07 4.29 -3.66
CA ALA A 34 -9.76 4.79 -4.85
C ALA A 34 -10.46 3.69 -5.68
N PRO A 35 -9.94 2.44 -5.81
CA PRO A 35 -10.56 1.42 -6.68
C PRO A 35 -11.96 0.96 -6.24
N VAL A 36 -12.37 1.22 -5.00
CA VAL A 36 -13.64 0.76 -4.41
C VAL A 36 -14.50 1.92 -3.87
N GLY A 37 -14.33 3.13 -4.43
CA GLY A 37 -15.14 4.30 -4.06
C GLY A 37 -14.74 4.98 -2.75
N GLY A 38 -13.53 4.74 -2.24
CA GLY A 38 -12.98 5.40 -1.05
C GLY A 38 -12.36 6.77 -1.33
N LEU A 39 -11.87 7.43 -0.28
CA LEU A 39 -11.11 8.68 -0.38
C LEU A 39 -9.83 8.47 -1.19
N SER A 40 -9.65 9.27 -2.25
CA SER A 40 -8.40 9.30 -3.00
C SER A 40 -7.24 9.58 -2.05
N ILE A 41 -6.13 8.86 -2.25
CA ILE A 41 -4.86 9.10 -1.53
C ILE A 41 -4.42 10.57 -1.58
N LYS A 42 -4.79 11.31 -2.65
CA LYS A 42 -4.51 12.76 -2.78
C LYS A 42 -5.24 13.60 -1.74
N TRP A 43 -6.53 13.34 -1.53
CA TRP A 43 -7.35 14.05 -0.53
C TRP A 43 -6.98 13.65 0.89
N PHE A 44 -6.63 12.37 1.08
CA PHE A 44 -6.05 11.91 2.34
C PHE A 44 -4.78 12.69 2.66
N TRP A 45 -3.80 12.74 1.75
CA TRP A 45 -2.56 13.49 1.97
C TRP A 45 -2.79 14.99 2.18
N LEU A 46 -3.72 15.60 1.44
CA LEU A 46 -4.03 17.02 1.60
C LEU A 46 -4.55 17.34 3.00
N THR A 47 -5.55 16.59 3.47
CA THR A 47 -6.11 16.77 4.82
C THR A 47 -5.07 16.49 5.89
N PHE A 48 -4.33 15.38 5.77
CA PHE A 48 -3.33 14.97 6.75
C PHE A 48 -2.16 15.95 6.87
N ILE A 49 -1.64 16.47 5.75
CA ILE A 49 -0.56 17.47 5.76
C ILE A 49 -1.05 18.82 6.27
N SER A 50 -2.30 19.20 5.98
CA SER A 50 -2.85 20.49 6.41
C SER A 50 -3.17 20.56 7.90
N MET A 51 -3.49 19.42 8.53
CA MET A 51 -4.00 19.34 9.90
C MET A 51 -3.07 20.01 10.94
N PRO A 52 -1.75 19.79 10.98
CA PRO A 52 -0.88 20.45 11.95
C PRO A 52 -0.80 21.97 11.78
N PHE A 53 -0.94 22.47 10.54
CA PHE A 53 -0.94 23.91 10.29
C PHE A 53 -2.25 24.55 10.75
N ILE A 54 -3.37 23.84 10.57
CA ILE A 54 -4.68 24.25 11.10
C ILE A 54 -4.63 24.27 12.63
N GLU A 55 -4.12 23.20 13.25
CA GLU A 55 -3.92 23.12 14.71
C GLU A 55 -3.06 24.27 15.21
N TYR A 56 -1.90 24.50 14.58
CA TYR A 56 -1.02 25.61 14.90
C TYR A 56 -1.76 26.96 14.79
N ALA A 57 -2.47 27.21 13.69
CA ALA A 57 -3.18 28.48 13.49
C ALA A 57 -4.30 28.71 14.53
N ILE A 58 -5.01 27.65 14.93
CA ILE A 58 -6.05 27.73 15.97
C ILE A 58 -5.44 28.01 17.34
N ILE A 59 -4.37 27.30 17.71
CA ILE A 59 -3.72 27.41 19.02
C ILE A 59 -3.06 28.77 19.21
N PHE A 60 -2.41 29.29 18.16
CA PHE A 60 -1.70 30.57 18.20
C PHE A 60 -2.59 31.77 17.81
N ASN A 61 -3.91 31.58 17.72
CA ASN A 61 -4.86 32.67 17.54
C ASN A 61 -4.92 33.54 18.82
N PRO A 62 -4.95 34.88 18.71
CA PRO A 62 -5.01 35.81 19.85
C PRO A 62 -6.17 35.56 20.84
N ILE A 63 -7.23 34.86 20.45
CA ILE A 63 -8.33 34.47 21.34
C ILE A 63 -7.96 33.28 22.22
N ILE A 64 -7.36 32.24 21.63
CA ILE A 64 -7.04 30.96 22.30
C ILE A 64 -5.70 31.06 23.04
N PHE A 65 -4.75 31.81 22.47
CA PHE A 65 -3.39 32.00 22.99
C PHE A 65 -3.34 32.41 24.48
N PRO A 66 -4.09 33.42 24.96
CA PRO A 66 -4.10 33.79 26.37
C PRO A 66 -4.77 32.75 27.29
N MET A 67 -5.61 31.86 26.76
CA MET A 67 -6.25 30.81 27.56
C MET A 67 -5.30 29.64 27.89
N LEU A 68 -4.29 29.40 27.07
CA LEU A 68 -3.42 28.21 27.18
C LEU A 68 -2.23 28.40 28.14
N GLY A 69 -1.74 29.62 28.36
CA GLY A 69 -0.67 29.89 29.33
C GLY A 69 0.55 28.96 29.21
N ILE A 70 0.98 28.33 30.31
CA ILE A 70 2.13 27.39 30.35
C ILE A 70 1.91 26.15 29.46
N ALA A 71 0.66 25.77 29.20
CA ALA A 71 0.35 24.62 28.33
C ALA A 71 0.76 24.88 26.87
N GLN A 72 1.01 26.13 26.48
CA GLN A 72 1.45 26.49 25.12
C GLN A 72 2.70 25.74 24.67
N ALA A 73 3.71 25.60 25.54
CA ALA A 73 4.96 24.91 25.18
C ALA A 73 4.73 23.41 24.95
N ILE A 74 3.86 22.79 25.77
CA ILE A 74 3.48 21.39 25.64
C ILE A 74 2.68 21.17 24.35
N VAL A 75 1.70 22.04 24.08
CA VAL A 75 0.88 21.96 22.88
C VAL A 75 1.71 22.18 21.61
N PHE A 76 2.63 23.15 21.60
CA PHE A 76 3.56 23.35 20.50
C PHE A 76 4.41 22.10 20.25
N PHE A 77 4.91 21.46 21.31
CA PHE A 77 5.67 20.22 21.19
C PHE A 77 4.84 19.08 20.58
N VAL A 78 3.57 18.95 20.96
CA VAL A 78 2.65 17.94 20.38
C VAL A 78 2.41 18.19 18.88
N VAL A 79 2.15 19.44 18.47
CA VAL A 79 1.98 19.79 17.06
C VAL A 79 3.28 19.56 16.28
N PHE A 80 4.43 19.88 16.88
CA PHE A 80 5.72 19.60 16.25
C PHE A 80 5.95 18.09 16.04
N LEU A 81 5.66 17.26 17.05
CA LEU A 81 5.76 15.82 16.93
C LEU A 81 4.79 15.25 15.88
N SER A 82 3.58 15.79 15.76
CA SER A 82 2.64 15.36 14.72
C SER A 82 3.18 15.65 13.31
N ILE A 83 3.80 16.81 13.09
CA ILE A 83 4.49 17.15 11.83
C ILE A 83 5.62 16.16 11.54
N VAL A 84 6.47 15.86 12.53
CA VAL A 84 7.57 14.89 12.36
C VAL A 84 7.04 13.52 11.96
N MET A 85 5.97 13.04 12.60
CA MET A 85 5.34 11.77 12.24
C MET A 85 4.78 11.78 10.81
N ILE A 86 4.12 12.87 10.40
CA ILE A 86 3.61 13.03 9.04
C ILE A 86 4.74 12.98 8.01
N LEU A 87 5.89 13.62 8.29
CA LEU A 87 7.08 13.55 7.44
C LEU A 87 7.61 12.12 7.30
N ILE A 88 7.68 11.37 8.40
CA ILE A 88 8.10 9.95 8.36
C ILE A 88 7.16 9.13 7.48
N TYR A 89 5.84 9.31 7.64
CA TYR A 89 4.86 8.64 6.78
C TYR A 89 4.98 9.04 5.32
N ALA A 90 5.21 10.33 5.04
CA ALA A 90 5.39 10.83 3.68
C ALA A 90 6.62 10.21 3.03
N LEU A 91 7.76 10.18 3.72
CA LEU A 91 8.98 9.53 3.25
C LEU A 91 8.77 8.03 2.99
N TYR A 92 8.07 7.34 3.88
CA TYR A 92 7.72 5.94 3.69
C TYR A 92 6.86 5.72 2.43
N ALA A 93 5.84 6.56 2.24
CA ALA A 93 4.96 6.49 1.06
C ALA A 93 5.72 6.81 -0.25
N PHE A 94 6.58 7.83 -0.25
CA PHE A 94 7.43 8.16 -1.41
C PHE A 94 8.39 7.03 -1.74
N ASN A 95 9.02 6.42 -0.73
CA ASN A 95 9.93 5.30 -0.94
C ASN A 95 9.18 4.09 -1.52
N ASN A 96 8.01 3.75 -0.97
CA ASN A 96 7.19 2.67 -1.50
C ASN A 96 6.78 2.93 -2.95
N ARG A 97 6.34 4.15 -3.26
CA ARG A 97 5.98 4.54 -4.64
C ARG A 97 7.16 4.44 -5.59
N SER A 98 8.33 4.94 -5.20
CA SER A 98 9.56 4.86 -6.00
C SER A 98 9.95 3.41 -6.32
N VAL A 99 9.84 2.49 -5.34
CA VAL A 99 10.09 1.07 -5.60
C VAL A 99 9.07 0.50 -6.59
N ILE A 100 7.79 0.82 -6.41
CA ILE A 100 6.70 0.31 -7.26
C ILE A 100 6.85 0.83 -8.70
N ASP A 101 7.15 2.11 -8.88
CA ASP A 101 7.38 2.71 -10.19
C ASP A 101 8.57 2.05 -10.93
N ARG A 102 9.56 1.53 -10.20
CA ARG A 102 10.71 0.81 -10.79
C ARG A 102 10.39 -0.63 -11.21
N ILE A 103 9.54 -1.33 -10.46
CA ILE A 103 9.20 -2.73 -10.74
C ILE A 103 8.00 -2.88 -11.67
N LYS A 104 7.13 -1.87 -11.75
CA LYS A 104 5.89 -1.91 -12.53
C LYS A 104 6.10 -2.26 -14.00
N PRO A 105 7.07 -1.68 -14.74
CA PRO A 105 7.30 -2.05 -16.14
C PRO A 105 7.70 -3.52 -16.31
N MET A 106 8.44 -4.08 -15.34
CA MET A 106 8.83 -5.48 -15.37
C MET A 106 7.65 -6.39 -15.04
N TRP A 107 6.83 -6.00 -14.05
CA TRP A 107 5.60 -6.69 -13.71
C TRP A 107 4.67 -6.81 -14.93
N GLU A 108 4.47 -5.71 -15.65
CA GLU A 108 3.65 -5.68 -16.88
C GLU A 108 4.21 -6.57 -18.00
N GLY A 109 5.52 -6.85 -17.99
CA GLY A 109 6.13 -7.83 -18.88
C GLY A 109 5.77 -9.29 -18.54
N TYR A 110 5.51 -9.60 -17.28
CA TYR A 110 5.07 -10.94 -16.84
C TYR A 110 3.55 -11.09 -16.86
N PHE A 111 2.81 -10.09 -16.37
CA PHE A 111 1.36 -10.10 -16.18
C PHE A 111 0.74 -8.81 -16.73
N PRO A 112 0.55 -8.70 -18.06
CA PRO A 112 0.10 -7.45 -18.70
C PRO A 112 -1.34 -7.06 -18.32
N GLU A 113 -2.19 -8.03 -18.01
CA GLU A 113 -3.61 -7.81 -17.69
C GLU A 113 -3.85 -7.53 -16.19
N ILE A 114 -2.82 -7.73 -15.35
CA ILE A 114 -2.95 -7.64 -13.90
C ILE A 114 -2.26 -6.37 -13.39
N GLU A 115 -3.05 -5.40 -12.95
CA GLU A 115 -2.50 -4.19 -12.35
C GLU A 115 -1.82 -4.50 -10.99
N LEU A 116 -0.51 -4.28 -10.89
CA LEU A 116 0.28 -4.50 -9.66
C LEU A 116 -0.33 -3.79 -8.43
N ASN A 117 -0.92 -2.61 -8.63
CA ASN A 117 -1.56 -1.85 -7.56
C ASN A 117 -2.73 -2.60 -6.90
N LEU A 118 -3.46 -3.43 -7.67
CA LEU A 118 -4.57 -4.22 -7.15
C LEU A 118 -4.08 -5.38 -6.27
N ILE A 119 -2.84 -5.84 -6.44
CA ILE A 119 -2.23 -6.85 -5.57
C ILE A 119 -1.71 -6.20 -4.28
N LEU A 120 -1.14 -5.01 -4.40
CA LEU A 120 -0.47 -4.31 -3.30
C LEU A 120 -1.42 -3.45 -2.45
N THR A 121 -2.61 -3.12 -2.95
CA THR A 121 -3.57 -2.30 -2.20
C THR A 121 -3.97 -2.95 -0.88
N SER A 122 -4.21 -2.11 0.13
CA SER A 122 -4.82 -2.51 1.40
C SER A 122 -6.33 -2.68 1.31
N SER A 123 -6.95 -2.24 0.20
CA SER A 123 -8.39 -2.25 -0.03
C SER A 123 -8.91 -3.61 -0.50
N HIS A 124 -10.24 -3.74 -0.58
CA HIS A 124 -10.85 -4.87 -1.28
C HIS A 124 -10.40 -4.87 -2.74
N SER A 125 -9.89 -6.02 -3.18
CA SER A 125 -9.36 -6.25 -4.51
C SER A 125 -9.60 -7.72 -4.89
N PRO A 126 -9.85 -8.01 -6.17
CA PRO A 126 -9.93 -9.38 -6.68
C PRO A 126 -8.68 -10.23 -6.35
N TYR A 127 -7.53 -9.59 -6.15
CA TYR A 127 -6.24 -10.26 -5.90
C TYR A 127 -5.81 -10.22 -4.43
N ARG A 128 -6.74 -9.99 -3.50
CA ARG A 128 -6.44 -9.86 -2.06
C ARG A 128 -5.65 -11.04 -1.49
N GLU A 129 -5.96 -12.25 -1.94
CA GLU A 129 -5.36 -13.51 -1.47
C GLU A 129 -4.03 -13.86 -2.17
N PHE A 130 -3.56 -13.04 -3.11
CA PHE A 130 -2.37 -13.33 -3.92
C PHE A 130 -1.13 -13.70 -3.10
N PHE A 131 -0.82 -12.94 -2.04
CA PHE A 131 0.36 -13.22 -1.24
C PHE A 131 0.23 -14.48 -0.37
N ASN A 132 -0.99 -14.95 -0.11
CA ASN A 132 -1.22 -16.22 0.55
C ASN A 132 -0.92 -17.37 -0.43
N GLU A 133 -1.43 -17.31 -1.66
CA GLU A 133 -1.11 -18.28 -2.72
C GLU A 133 0.40 -18.27 -3.05
N TYR A 134 0.99 -17.08 -3.23
CA TYR A 134 2.44 -16.95 -3.47
C TYR A 134 3.27 -17.57 -2.35
N SER A 135 2.85 -17.45 -1.09
CA SER A 135 3.58 -18.05 0.04
C SER A 135 3.65 -19.58 -0.03
N LEU A 136 2.59 -20.22 -0.56
CA LEU A 136 2.55 -21.66 -0.77
C LEU A 136 3.44 -22.07 -1.93
N ILE A 137 3.37 -21.33 -3.05
CA ILE A 137 4.15 -21.59 -4.26
C ILE A 137 5.65 -21.34 -4.05
N ALA A 138 6.01 -20.29 -3.30
CA ALA A 138 7.39 -19.91 -3.04
C ALA A 138 8.19 -20.95 -2.26
N ALA A 139 7.52 -21.80 -1.47
CA ALA A 139 8.14 -22.90 -0.74
C ALA A 139 8.68 -24.01 -1.66
N GLU A 140 8.24 -24.06 -2.92
CA GLU A 140 8.59 -25.12 -3.86
C GLU A 140 9.90 -24.88 -4.64
N GLY A 141 10.52 -23.70 -4.51
CA GLY A 141 11.82 -23.42 -5.14
C GLY A 141 11.83 -23.48 -6.67
N LEU A 142 10.72 -23.12 -7.31
CA LEU A 142 10.49 -23.23 -8.76
C LEU A 142 11.39 -22.31 -9.60
N SER A 143 11.55 -22.66 -10.89
CA SER A 143 12.12 -21.76 -11.91
C SER A 143 11.19 -20.59 -12.22
N ASP A 144 11.70 -19.56 -12.89
CA ASP A 144 10.95 -18.33 -13.17
C ASP A 144 9.70 -18.60 -14.03
N GLU A 145 9.81 -19.46 -15.05
CA GLU A 145 8.70 -19.83 -15.93
C GLU A 145 7.64 -20.68 -15.20
N ALA A 146 8.09 -21.63 -14.37
CA ALA A 146 7.19 -22.48 -13.59
C ALA A 146 6.47 -21.67 -12.50
N LEU A 147 7.17 -20.70 -11.90
CA LEU A 147 6.59 -19.75 -10.94
C LEU A 147 5.53 -18.89 -11.62
N LYS A 148 5.84 -18.33 -12.80
CA LYS A 148 4.87 -17.55 -13.58
C LYS A 148 3.61 -18.36 -13.89
N SER A 149 3.77 -19.58 -14.40
CA SER A 149 2.65 -20.47 -14.74
C SER A 149 1.72 -20.71 -13.56
N LYS A 150 2.25 -21.04 -12.38
CA LYS A 150 1.42 -21.25 -11.18
C LYS A 150 0.74 -19.98 -10.68
N LEU A 151 1.37 -18.83 -10.86
CA LEU A 151 0.78 -17.54 -10.51
C LEU A 151 -0.34 -17.16 -11.49
N ASP A 152 -0.21 -17.45 -12.78
CA ASP A 152 -1.30 -17.29 -13.77
C ASP A 152 -2.52 -18.14 -13.39
N ASP A 153 -2.32 -19.40 -12.99
CA ASP A 153 -3.39 -20.27 -12.50
C ASP A 153 -4.03 -19.72 -11.22
N ALA A 154 -3.23 -19.15 -10.32
CA ALA A 154 -3.74 -18.51 -9.11
C ALA A 154 -4.55 -17.24 -9.43
N PHE A 155 -4.09 -16.42 -10.38
CA PHE A 155 -4.82 -15.24 -10.82
C PHE A 155 -6.15 -15.61 -11.45
N THR A 156 -6.19 -16.62 -12.32
CA THR A 156 -7.43 -17.08 -12.97
C THR A 156 -8.45 -17.52 -11.92
N ARG A 157 -8.05 -18.35 -10.94
CA ARG A 157 -8.93 -18.76 -9.83
C ARG A 157 -9.43 -17.57 -9.03
N MET A 158 -8.55 -16.63 -8.68
CA MET A 158 -8.95 -15.41 -7.96
C MET A 158 -9.92 -14.54 -8.75
N GLN A 159 -9.78 -14.47 -10.08
CA GLN A 159 -10.71 -13.73 -10.93
C GLN A 159 -12.08 -14.40 -11.01
N GLU A 160 -12.12 -15.73 -11.11
CA GLU A 160 -13.36 -16.51 -11.10
C GLU A 160 -14.10 -16.34 -9.75
N ASP A 161 -13.38 -16.52 -8.64
CA ASP A 161 -13.91 -16.38 -7.28
C ASP A 161 -14.41 -14.97 -6.96
N ASN A 162 -13.84 -13.95 -7.61
CA ASN A 162 -14.18 -12.53 -7.41
C ASN A 162 -14.81 -11.89 -8.67
N SER A 163 -15.48 -12.69 -9.50
CA SER A 163 -16.07 -12.25 -10.76
C SER A 163 -17.05 -11.10 -10.60
N ASP A 164 -17.93 -11.15 -9.59
CA ASP A 164 -18.86 -10.06 -9.25
C ASP A 164 -18.14 -8.74 -8.94
N LEU A 165 -17.02 -8.81 -8.21
CA LEU A 165 -16.22 -7.64 -7.83
C LEU A 165 -15.49 -7.06 -9.05
N LEU A 166 -14.93 -7.92 -9.90
CA LEU A 166 -14.31 -7.52 -11.16
C LEU A 166 -15.32 -6.83 -12.08
N GLU A 167 -16.52 -7.38 -12.20
CA GLU A 167 -17.59 -6.79 -12.99
C GLU A 167 -17.98 -5.40 -12.46
N ALA A 168 -18.17 -5.27 -11.13
CA ALA A 168 -18.48 -4.00 -10.50
C ALA A 168 -17.37 -2.94 -10.70
N MET A 169 -16.10 -3.34 -10.62
CA MET A 169 -14.96 -2.47 -10.86
C MET A 169 -14.86 -2.03 -12.33
N ASN A 170 -15.12 -2.94 -13.27
CA ASN A 170 -15.07 -2.64 -14.71
C ASN A 170 -16.22 -1.72 -15.14
N ARG A 171 -17.43 -1.90 -14.59
CA ARG A 171 -18.57 -1.00 -14.84
C ARG A 171 -18.32 0.44 -14.38
N ASN A 172 -17.51 0.65 -13.34
CA ASN A 172 -17.20 1.97 -12.79
C ASN A 172 -16.00 2.65 -13.50
N LYS A 173 -15.25 1.91 -14.32
CA LYS A 173 -14.16 2.43 -15.19
C LYS A 173 -14.65 2.87 -16.57
N SER A 174 -15.84 2.42 -16.99
CA SER A 174 -16.55 2.81 -18.22
C SER A 174 -17.31 4.11 -18.06
#